data_AF-X0UPF2-F1
#
_entry.id   AF-X0UPF2-F1
#
_cell.length_a   1.000
_cell.length_b   1.000
_cell.length_c   1.000
_cell.angle_alpha   90.00
_cell.angle_beta   90.00
_cell.angle_gamma   90.00
#
_symmetry.space_group_name_H-M   'P 1'
#
loop_
_entity.id
_entity.type
_entity.pdbx_description
1 polymer ?
#
loop_
_entity_poly.entity_id
_entity_poly.type
_entity_poly.pdbx_seq_one_letter_code
_entity_poly.pdbx_strand_id
1 'polypeptide(L)' 'MERTQYFLDQEKMPTRWYNILPDLPEPLPPVLHPGTGKPVTPDDLAPIFPM' A
#
# COMPACT_ATOMS: atom_id res chain seq x y z
N MET A 1 29.68 9.00 27.07
CA MET A 1 29.09 7.86 26.34
C MET A 1 28.19 8.43 25.27
N GLU A 2 28.34 7.99 24.02
CA GLU A 2 27.53 8.42 22.89
C GLU A 2 26.11 7.83 22.98
N ARG A 3 25.09 8.57 22.54
CA ARG A 3 23.70 8.12 22.60
C ARG A 3 23.41 7.17 21.45
N THR A 4 23.01 5.94 21.74
CA THR A 4 22.78 4.88 20.74
C THR A 4 21.31 4.56 20.48
N GLN A 5 20.38 5.15 21.25
CA GLN A 5 18.95 4.86 21.16
C GLN A 5 18.07 6.10 21.34
N TYR A 6 16.96 6.10 20.59
CA TYR A 6 15.91 7.12 20.62
C TYR A 6 14.55 6.43 20.70
N PHE A 7 13.74 6.84 21.66
CA PHE A 7 12.37 6.36 21.80
C PHE A 7 11.40 7.42 21.27
N LEU A 8 10.33 6.96 20.63
CA LEU A 8 9.21 7.80 20.23
C LEU A 8 8.13 7.74 21.32
N ASP A 9 7.70 8.90 21.79
CA ASP A 9 6.57 8.99 22.72
C ASP A 9 5.29 8.51 22.03
N GLN A 10 4.40 7.82 22.75
CA GLN A 10 3.18 7.28 22.16
C GLN A 10 2.26 8.35 21.55
N GLU A 11 2.23 9.55 22.12
CA GLU A 11 1.48 10.70 21.60
C GLU A 11 1.97 11.16 20.21
N LYS A 12 3.20 10.79 19.83
CA LYS A 12 3.82 11.10 18.53
C LYS A 12 3.72 9.95 17.53
N MET A 13 3.02 8.86 17.89
CA MET A 13 2.81 7.76 16.95
C MET A 13 2.08 8.25 15.70
N PRO A 14 2.50 7.81 14.50
CA PRO A 14 1.80 8.14 13.28
C PRO A 14 0.35 7.65 13.32
N THR A 15 -0.59 8.50 12.93
CA THR A 15 -2.02 8.20 12.95
C THR A 15 -2.58 7.86 11.57
N ARG A 16 -1.72 7.81 10.55
CA ARG A 16 -2.11 7.61 9.14
C ARG A 16 -1.09 6.74 8.44
N TRP A 17 -1.58 5.92 7.52
CA TRP A 17 -0.73 5.27 6.53
C TRP A 17 -0.38 6.25 5.41
N TYR A 18 0.83 6.13 4.89
CA TYR A 18 1.27 6.85 3.72
C TYR A 18 1.18 5.93 2.50
N ASN A 19 0.36 6.33 1.53
CA ASN A 19 0.27 5.67 0.24
C ASN A 19 1.22 6.37 -0.74
N ILE A 20 2.27 5.68 -1.19
CA ILE A 20 3.29 6.22 -2.10
C ILE A 20 2.85 6.26 -3.56
N LEU A 21 1.80 5.53 -3.94
CA LEU A 21 1.31 5.45 -5.33
C LEU A 21 1.17 6.80 -6.05
N PRO A 22 0.59 7.87 -5.47
CA PRO A 22 0.47 9.17 -6.14
C PRO A 22 1.81 9.89 -6.37
N ASP A 23 2.85 9.54 -5.62
CA ASP A 23 4.15 10.23 -5.64
C ASP A 23 5.17 9.51 -6.55
N LEU A 24 4.79 8.40 -7.17
CA LEU A 24 5.63 7.70 -8.12
C LEU A 24 5.83 8.56 -9.39
N PRO A 25 7.02 8.51 -10.02
CA PRO A 25 7.30 9.28 -11.24
C PRO A 25 6.41 8.84 -12.42
N GLU A 26 5.93 7.60 -12.39
CA GLU A 26 4.96 7.04 -13.32
C GLU A 26 4.03 6.05 -12.59
N PRO A 27 2.81 5.82 -13.10
CA PRO A 27 1.88 4.86 -12.51
C PRO A 27 2.43 3.43 -12.55
N LEU A 28 2.17 2.63 -11.51
CA LEU A 28 2.45 1.20 -11.55
C LEU A 28 1.63 0.52 -12.67
N PRO A 29 2.18 -0.51 -13.33
CA PRO A 29 1.43 -1.33 -14.26
C PRO A 29 0.16 -1.92 -13.61
N PRO A 30 -0.93 -2.10 -14.38
CA PRO A 30 -2.14 -2.68 -13.86
C PRO A 30 -1.91 -4.14 -13.45
N VAL A 31 -2.60 -4.57 -12.39
CA VAL A 31 -2.66 -5.99 -12.03
C VAL A 31 -3.44 -6.73 -13.10
N LEU A 32 -2.90 -7.85 -13.58
CA LEU A 32 -3.51 -8.64 -14.63
C LEU A 32 -4.22 -9.87 -14.06
N HIS A 33 -5.38 -10.19 -14.61
CA HIS A 33 -6.10 -11.42 -14.31
C HIS A 33 -5.29 -12.62 -14.84
N PRO A 34 -4.97 -13.62 -14.01
CA PRO A 34 -4.02 -14.68 -14.36
C PRO A 34 -4.49 -15.57 -15.52
N GLY A 35 -5.81 -15.72 -15.70
CA GLY A 35 -6.38 -16.52 -16.79
C GLY A 35 -6.54 -15.78 -18.12
N THR A 36 -6.66 -14.45 -18.12
CA THR A 36 -6.98 -13.68 -19.35
C THR A 36 -5.83 -12.78 -19.79
N GLY A 37 -4.89 -12.47 -18.90
CA GLY A 37 -3.80 -11.52 -19.15
C GLY A 37 -4.26 -10.07 -19.30
N LYS A 38 -5.54 -9.77 -19.03
CA LYS A 38 -6.11 -8.41 -19.10
C LYS A 38 -6.12 -7.77 -17.72
N PRO A 39 -6.14 -6.43 -17.62
CA PRO A 39 -6.33 -5.75 -16.34
C PRO A 39 -7.54 -6.27 -15.58
N VAL A 40 -7.39 -6.48 -14.27
CA VAL A 40 -8.48 -6.92 -13.39
C VAL A 40 -9.58 -5.86 -13.26
N THR A 41 -10.81 -6.31 -13.05
CA THR A 41 -11.97 -5.49 -12.74
C THR A 41 -12.41 -5.71 -11.28
N PRO A 42 -13.26 -4.84 -10.70
CA PRO A 42 -13.78 -5.05 -9.35
C PRO A 42 -14.51 -6.40 -9.17
N ASP A 43 -15.26 -6.85 -10.18
CA ASP A 43 -15.98 -8.12 -10.14
C ASP A 43 -15.04 -9.33 -10.07
N ASP A 44 -13.85 -9.25 -10.68
CA ASP A 44 -12.82 -10.30 -10.59
C ASP A 44 -12.28 -10.46 -9.16
N LEU A 45 -12.34 -9.39 -8.36
CA LEU A 45 -11.78 -9.31 -7.01
C LEU A 45 -12.83 -9.53 -5.90
N ALA A 46 -14.11 -9.33 -6.21
CA ALA A 46 -15.22 -9.45 -5.25
C ALA A 46 -15.29 -10.79 -4.49
N PRO A 47 -14.92 -11.96 -5.05
CA PRO A 47 -14.89 -13.22 -4.29
C PRO A 47 -13.77 -13.28 -3.24
N ILE A 48 -12.72 -12.48 -3.39
CA ILE A 48 -11.51 -12.53 -2.53
C ILE A 48 -11.60 -11.48 -1.42
N PHE A 49 -12.08 -10.28 -1.74
CA PHE A 49 -12.12 -9.17 -0.81
C PHE A 49 -13.53 -8.95 -0.27
N PRO A 50 -13.71 -8.82 1.06
CA PRO A 50 -14.98 -8.42 1.63
C PRO A 50 -15.34 -6.99 1.19
N MET A 51 -16.59 -6.81 0.78
CA MET A 51 -17.20 -5.53 0.39
C MET A 51 -17.83 -4.81 1.58
#